data_AF-A0A6C0DFC9-F1
#
_entry.id   AF-A0A6C0DFC9-F1
#
_cell.length_a   1.000
_cell.length_b   1.000
_cell.length_c   1.000
_cell.angle_alpha   90.00
_cell.angle_beta   90.00
_cell.angle_gamma   90.00
#
_symmetry.space_group_name_H-M   'P 1'
#
loop_
_entity.id
_entity.type
_entity.pdbx_description
1 polymer ?
#
loop_
_entity_poly.entity_id
_entity_poly.type
_entity_poly.pdbx_seq_one_letter_code
_entity_poly.pdbx_strand_id
1 'polypeptide(L)'
;MADPGIATYVRYWLHYGNMASSFFKQFGAVRKIRDDYEKQIIALLQQNGMEKATIQINNGRINVADKREPNQLSLSKVEELLHGYFMQRGGKDETMEIMTFIRSNRGYSTYKVLKQSGMTPPQGGTQGAQPQGGINKLL
;
A
#
# COMPACT_ATOMS: atom_id res chain seq x y z
N MET A 1 -6.84 20.95 35.44
CA MET A 1 -6.75 19.55 34.99
C MET A 1 -5.30 19.11 35.17
N ALA A 2 -5.04 18.00 35.85
CA ALA A 2 -3.67 17.55 36.10
C ALA A 2 -3.01 17.14 34.77
N ASP A 3 -1.77 17.59 34.55
CA ASP A 3 -0.98 17.21 33.37
C ASP A 3 -0.84 15.68 33.34
N PRO A 4 -1.35 15.00 32.30
CA PRO A 4 -1.17 13.56 32.14
C PRO A 4 0.30 13.33 31.82
N GLY A 5 1.14 13.21 32.85
CA GLY A 5 2.59 13.15 32.72
C GLY A 5 3.08 12.14 31.68
N ILE A 6 4.34 12.28 31.27
CA ILE A 6 4.95 11.59 30.11
C ILE A 6 4.61 10.10 29.96
N ALA A 7 4.45 9.36 31.07
CA ALA A 7 4.05 7.96 31.07
C ALA A 7 2.71 7.69 30.35
N THR A 8 1.73 8.59 30.49
CA THR A 8 0.42 8.47 29.83
C THR A 8 0.56 8.63 28.32
N TYR A 9 1.33 9.62 27.85
CA TYR A 9 1.59 9.80 26.41
C TYR A 9 2.34 8.62 25.81
N VAL A 10 3.34 8.06 26.51
CA VAL A 10 4.06 6.86 26.05
C VAL A 10 3.14 5.66 25.91
N ARG A 11 2.22 5.44 26.86
CA ARG A 11 1.22 4.37 26.78
C ARG A 11 0.29 4.54 25.58
N TYR A 12 -0.22 5.76 25.36
CA TYR A 12 -1.07 6.02 24.20
C TYR A 12 -0.31 5.88 22.88
N TRP A 13 0.92 6.38 22.80
CA TRP A 13 1.77 6.22 21.62
C TRP A 13 1.96 4.73 21.27
N LEU A 14 2.25 3.89 22.28
CA LEU A 14 2.40 2.45 22.08
C LEU A 14 1.07 1.77 21.68
N HIS A 15 -0.02 2.12 22.36
CA HIS A 15 -1.35 1.56 22.08
C HIS A 15 -1.78 1.81 20.64
N TYR A 16 -1.73 3.08 20.19
CA TYR A 16 -2.12 3.44 18.84
C TYR A 16 -1.12 2.95 17.79
N GLY A 17 0.18 2.86 18.11
CA GLY A 17 1.17 2.22 17.24
C GLY A 17 0.84 0.75 16.96
N ASN A 18 0.46 -0.01 18.00
CA ASN A 18 0.04 -1.41 17.86
C ASN A 18 -1.27 -1.54 17.06
N MET A 19 -2.25 -0.67 17.31
CA MET A 19 -3.51 -0.65 16.54
C MET A 19 -3.26 -0.36 15.06
N ALA A 20 -2.48 0.67 14.74
CA ALA A 20 -2.12 1.02 13.37
C ALA A 20 -1.44 -0.15 12.64
N SER A 21 -0.52 -0.84 13.31
CA SER A 21 0.14 -2.04 12.76
C SER A 21 -0.86 -3.17 12.47
N SER A 22 -1.81 -3.41 13.37
CA SER A 22 -2.87 -4.41 13.17
C SER A 22 -3.76 -4.05 11.97
N PHE A 23 -4.25 -2.81 11.91
CA PHE A 23 -5.07 -2.34 10.79
C PHE A 23 -4.34 -2.37 9.46
N PHE A 24 -3.05 -2.01 9.44
CA PHE A 24 -2.24 -2.07 8.22
C PHE A 24 -2.15 -3.51 7.69
N LYS A 25 -1.93 -4.50 8.57
CA LYS A 25 -1.91 -5.93 8.18
C LYS A 25 -3.27 -6.40 7.66
N GLN A 26 -4.35 -6.08 8.38
CA GLN A 26 -5.70 -6.47 7.98
C GLN A 26 -6.09 -5.82 6.64
N PHE A 27 -5.81 -4.53 6.48
CA PHE A 27 -6.02 -3.81 5.23
C PHE A 27 -5.26 -4.44 4.08
N GLY A 28 -3.97 -4.75 4.27
CA GLY A 28 -3.16 -5.41 3.26
C GLY A 28 -3.71 -6.78 2.86
N ALA A 29 -4.13 -7.59 3.83
CA ALA A 29 -4.72 -8.91 3.57
C ALA A 29 -6.04 -8.82 2.80
N VAL A 30 -6.97 -7.97 3.24
CA VAL A 30 -8.28 -7.78 2.59
C VAL A 30 -8.12 -7.17 1.19
N ARG A 31 -7.22 -6.20 1.04
CA ARG A 31 -6.91 -5.59 -0.26
C ARG A 31 -6.39 -6.62 -1.25
N LYS A 32 -5.48 -7.50 -0.83
CA LYS A 32 -4.95 -8.58 -1.68
C LYS A 32 -6.08 -9.49 -2.17
N ILE A 33 -6.96 -9.93 -1.27
CA ILE A 33 -8.11 -10.78 -1.63
C ILE A 33 -9.00 -10.09 -2.66
N ARG A 34 -9.32 -8.80 -2.45
CA ARG A 34 -10.09 -8.00 -3.41
C ARG A 34 -9.40 -7.92 -4.77
N ASP A 35 -8.11 -7.62 -4.79
CA ASP A 35 -7.33 -7.48 -6.03
C ASP A 35 -7.24 -8.82 -6.80
N ASP A 36 -7.22 -9.95 -6.10
CA ASP A 36 -7.25 -11.29 -6.71
C ASP A 36 -8.62 -11.59 -7.35
N TYR A 37 -9.73 -11.19 -6.72
CA TYR A 37 -11.06 -11.26 -7.33
C TYR A 37 -11.21 -10.31 -8.52
N GLU A 38 -10.70 -9.10 -8.43
CA GLU A 38 -10.72 -8.11 -9.52
C GLU A 38 -10.05 -8.68 -10.77
N LYS A 39 -8.88 -9.31 -10.63
CA LYS A 39 -8.19 -10.00 -11.74
C LYS A 39 -9.03 -11.11 -12.35
N GLN A 40 -9.69 -11.94 -11.52
CA GLN A 40 -10.54 -13.02 -12.01
C GLN A 40 -11.75 -12.47 -12.78
N ILE A 41 -12.38 -11.41 -12.29
CA ILE A 41 -13.50 -10.74 -12.96
C ILE A 41 -13.04 -10.20 -14.32
N ILE A 42 -11.93 -9.46 -14.37
CA ILE A 42 -11.39 -8.91 -15.61
C ILE A 42 -11.07 -10.04 -16.60
N ALA A 43 -10.39 -11.11 -16.15
CA ALA A 43 -10.06 -12.25 -17.01
C ALA A 43 -11.30 -12.91 -17.61
N LEU A 44 -12.35 -13.11 -16.81
CA LEU A 44 -13.62 -13.67 -17.30
C LEU A 44 -14.32 -12.73 -18.29
N LEU A 45 -14.34 -11.42 -18.04
CA LEU A 45 -14.92 -10.46 -18.98
C LEU A 45 -14.15 -10.45 -20.30
N GLN A 46 -12.81 -10.49 -20.26
CA GLN A 46 -11.96 -10.55 -21.44
C GLN A 46 -12.19 -11.83 -22.25
N GLN A 47 -12.20 -13.00 -21.59
CA GLN A 47 -12.43 -14.29 -22.25
C GLN A 47 -13.77 -14.34 -23.00
N ASN A 48 -14.78 -13.63 -22.50
CA ASN A 48 -16.11 -13.58 -23.09
C ASN A 48 -16.34 -12.35 -24.00
N GLY A 49 -15.32 -11.54 -24.28
CA GLY A 49 -15.45 -10.33 -25.10
C GLY A 49 -16.34 -9.23 -24.49
N MET A 50 -16.47 -9.20 -23.16
CA MET A 50 -17.38 -8.34 -22.39
C MET A 50 -16.67 -7.18 -21.67
N GLU A 51 -15.50 -6.73 -22.14
CA GLU A 51 -14.73 -5.66 -21.48
C GLU A 51 -15.49 -4.32 -21.39
N LYS A 52 -16.46 -4.09 -22.28
CA LYS A 52 -17.30 -2.87 -22.27
C LYS A 52 -18.58 -3.02 -21.45
N ALA A 53 -18.80 -4.17 -20.80
CA ALA A 53 -20.02 -4.43 -20.06
C ALA A 53 -20.08 -3.61 -18.74
N THR A 54 -21.28 -3.15 -18.41
CA THR A 54 -21.58 -2.57 -17.10
C THR A 54 -22.18 -3.62 -16.19
N ILE A 55 -21.49 -3.93 -15.09
CA ILE A 55 -22.00 -4.82 -14.05
C ILE A 55 -22.84 -3.99 -13.08
N GLN A 56 -24.14 -4.27 -12.96
CA GLN A 56 -25.01 -3.63 -11.97
C GLN A 56 -25.19 -4.54 -10.74
N ILE A 57 -25.01 -3.99 -9.54
CA ILE A 57 -25.19 -4.74 -8.28
C ILE A 57 -25.89 -3.82 -7.28
N ASN A 58 -27.05 -4.23 -6.76
CA ASN A 58 -27.88 -3.47 -5.81
C ASN A 58 -28.04 -1.99 -6.22
N ASN A 59 -27.25 -1.11 -5.59
CA ASN A 59 -27.28 0.35 -5.77
C ASN A 59 -26.04 0.89 -6.51
N GLY A 60 -25.23 0.03 -7.14
CA GLY A 60 -23.94 0.39 -7.74
C GLY A 60 -23.76 -0.16 -9.15
N ARG A 61 -22.80 0.44 -9.86
CA ARG A 61 -22.35 0.01 -11.20
C ARG A 61 -20.83 -0.11 -11.21
N ILE A 62 -20.33 -1.17 -11.83
CA ILE A 62 -18.90 -1.42 -12.01
C ILE A 62 -18.66 -1.55 -13.51
N ASN A 63 -17.65 -0.84 -14.01
CA ASN A 63 -17.19 -0.90 -15.38
C ASN A 63 -15.70 -1.21 -15.37
N VAL A 64 -15.23 -1.95 -16.38
CA VAL A 64 -13.80 -2.01 -16.65
C VAL A 64 -13.39 -0.64 -17.20
N ALA A 65 -12.32 -0.08 -16.64
CA ALA A 65 -11.81 1.22 -17.04
C ALA A 65 -10.29 1.18 -17.12
N ASP A 66 -9.75 1.89 -18.11
CA ASP A 66 -8.31 2.09 -18.20
C ASP A 66 -7.84 3.01 -17.09
N LYS A 67 -6.99 2.48 -16.21
CA LYS A 67 -6.31 3.30 -15.22
C LYS A 67 -4.97 3.76 -15.79
N ARG A 68 -4.87 5.05 -16.11
CA ARG A 68 -3.59 5.69 -16.44
C ARG A 68 -3.04 6.33 -15.18
N GLU A 69 -1.98 5.76 -14.64
CA GLU A 69 -1.23 6.37 -13.55
C GLU A 69 0.01 7.08 -14.10
N PRO A 70 0.24 8.36 -13.78
CA PRO A 70 1.49 9.01 -14.11
C PRO A 70 2.64 8.27 -13.42
N ASN A 71 3.68 7.94 -14.19
CA ASN A 71 4.89 7.38 -13.61
C ASN A 71 5.48 8.38 -12.61
N GLN A 72 5.78 7.91 -11.38
CA GLN A 72 6.44 8.75 -10.39
C GLN A 72 7.83 9.14 -10.88
N LEU A 73 8.21 10.40 -10.65
CA LEU A 73 9.53 10.93 -11.01
C LEU A 73 10.58 10.50 -9.96
N SER A 74 10.95 9.22 -9.97
CA SER A 74 12.06 8.72 -9.15
C SER A 74 13.40 9.21 -9.71
N LEU A 75 14.46 9.22 -8.89
CA LEU A 75 15.80 9.57 -9.39
C LEU A 75 16.26 8.65 -10.52
N SER A 76 15.95 7.37 -10.46
CA SER A 76 16.22 6.44 -11.55
C SER A 76 15.45 6.79 -12.82
N LYS A 77 14.20 7.27 -12.70
CA LYS A 77 13.43 7.72 -13.86
C LYS A 77 13.97 9.02 -14.45
N VAL A 78 14.41 9.95 -13.61
CA VAL A 78 15.09 11.18 -14.05
C VAL A 78 16.36 10.84 -14.83
N GLU A 79 17.17 9.91 -14.32
CA GLU A 79 18.39 9.43 -14.99
C GLU A 79 18.10 8.83 -16.37
N GLU A 80 17.13 7.91 -16.47
CA GLU A 80 16.70 7.31 -17.74
C GLU A 80 16.23 8.38 -18.76
N LEU A 81 15.43 9.35 -18.30
CA LEU A 81 14.93 10.44 -19.15
C LEU A 81 16.05 11.37 -19.62
N LEU A 82 17.06 11.63 -18.78
CA LEU A 82 18.23 12.44 -19.14
C LEU A 82 19.07 11.74 -20.20
N HIS A 83 19.34 10.44 -20.05
CA HIS A 83 20.01 9.65 -21.09
C HIS A 83 19.23 9.71 -22.42
N GLY A 84 17.91 9.48 -22.37
CA GLY A 84 17.05 9.56 -23.56
C GLY A 84 17.08 10.96 -24.21
N TYR A 85 17.08 12.02 -23.39
CA TYR A 85 17.18 13.39 -23.86
C TYR A 85 18.52 13.68 -24.56
N PHE A 86 19.66 13.29 -23.97
CA PHE A 86 20.97 13.50 -24.59
C PHE A 86 21.17 12.65 -25.84
N MET A 87 20.64 11.42 -25.86
CA MET A 87 20.61 10.59 -27.07
C MET A 87 19.84 11.25 -28.20
N GLN A 88 18.69 11.87 -27.91
CA GLN A 88 17.86 12.55 -28.92
C GLN A 88 18.45 13.88 -29.37
N ARG A 89 18.98 14.68 -28.42
CA ARG A 89 19.62 15.97 -28.70
C ARG A 89 20.92 15.81 -29.50
N GLY A 90 21.64 14.72 -29.26
CA GLY A 90 23.01 14.53 -29.73
C GLY A 90 24.04 15.32 -28.93
N GLY A 91 25.30 14.91 -29.01
CA GLY A 91 26.42 15.50 -28.26
C GLY A 91 26.82 14.67 -27.04
N LYS A 92 27.56 15.29 -26.11
CA LYS A 92 28.02 14.63 -24.89
C LYS A 92 26.84 14.36 -23.96
N ASP A 93 26.77 13.13 -23.44
CA ASP A 93 25.86 12.77 -22.36
C ASP A 93 26.42 13.25 -21.02
N GLU A 94 25.71 14.18 -20.38
CA GLU A 94 26.07 14.77 -19.08
C GLU A 94 25.15 14.30 -17.94
N THR A 95 24.41 13.20 -18.17
CA THR A 95 23.44 12.67 -17.21
C THR A 95 24.09 12.40 -15.86
N MET A 96 25.28 11.83 -15.84
CA MET A 96 25.97 11.48 -14.60
C MET A 96 26.39 12.70 -13.78
N GLU A 97 26.88 13.76 -14.43
CA GLU A 97 27.20 15.02 -13.78
C GLU A 97 25.95 15.65 -13.16
N ILE A 98 24.83 15.67 -13.90
CA ILE A 98 23.55 16.20 -13.42
C ILE A 98 23.02 15.38 -12.23
N MET A 99 23.03 14.04 -12.35
CA MET A 99 22.55 13.16 -11.29
C MET A 99 23.41 13.27 -10.02
N THR A 100 24.71 13.46 -10.17
CA THR A 100 25.62 13.71 -9.05
C THR A 100 25.28 15.04 -8.36
N PHE A 101 25.08 16.11 -9.13
CA PHE A 101 24.67 17.40 -8.59
C PHE A 101 23.35 17.30 -7.81
N ILE A 102 22.33 16.66 -8.39
CA ILE A 102 21.03 16.48 -7.72
C ILE A 102 21.19 15.72 -6.41
N ARG A 103 21.94 14.61 -6.40
CA ARG A 103 22.16 13.80 -5.19
C ARG A 103 22.87 14.59 -4.08
N SER A 104 23.80 15.46 -4.45
CA SER A 104 24.55 16.31 -3.50
C SER A 104 23.74 17.49 -2.96
N ASN A 105 22.77 18.00 -3.73
CA ASN A 105 22.03 19.22 -3.39
C ASN A 105 20.59 18.99 -2.88
N ARG A 106 20.03 17.78 -3.04
CA ARG A 106 18.63 17.49 -2.62
C ARG A 106 18.36 17.63 -1.12
N GLY A 107 19.41 17.56 -0.30
CA GLY A 107 19.31 17.65 1.16
C GLY A 107 18.56 16.49 1.83
N TYR A 108 18.41 16.59 3.15
CA TYR A 108 17.61 15.67 3.97
C TYR A 108 16.85 16.47 5.02
N SER A 109 15.61 16.05 5.30
CA SER A 109 14.87 16.51 6.48
C SER A 109 15.09 15.54 7.63
N THR A 110 15.63 16.03 8.74
CA THR A 110 15.89 15.23 9.95
C THR A 110 14.91 15.62 11.05
N TYR A 111 14.14 14.66 11.54
CA TYR A 111 13.24 14.83 12.68
C TYR A 111 13.42 13.69 13.67
N LYS A 112 13.30 13.99 14.98
CA LYS A 112 13.37 12.98 16.03
C LYS A 112 12.07 12.19 16.05
N VAL A 113 12.17 10.86 16.08
CA VAL A 113 11.02 9.95 16.19
C VAL A 113 11.26 8.95 17.30
N LEU A 114 10.17 8.49 17.94
CA LEU A 114 10.21 7.37 18.85
C LEU A 114 10.33 6.06 18.05
N LYS A 115 11.24 5.18 18.48
CA LYS A 115 11.45 3.86 17.87
C LYS A 115 11.26 2.78 18.93
N GLN A 116 10.45 1.78 18.62
CA GLN A 116 10.24 0.62 19.47
C GLN A 116 11.27 -0.47 19.13
N SER A 117 11.93 -1.04 20.13
CA SER A 117 12.88 -2.17 19.99
C SER A 117 12.75 -3.12 21.18
N GLY A 118 12.87 -4.43 20.95
CA GLY A 118 12.94 -5.42 22.04
C GLY A 118 11.64 -5.72 22.78
N MET A 119 10.50 -5.23 22.31
CA MET A 119 9.18 -5.55 22.87
C MET A 119 8.50 -6.61 22.01
N THR A 120 8.30 -7.82 22.55
CA THR A 120 7.37 -8.78 21.96
C THR A 120 5.95 -8.29 22.20
N PRO A 121 5.07 -8.26 21.17
CA PRO A 121 3.68 -7.91 21.40
C PRO A 121 3.09 -8.90 22.40
N PRO A 122 2.36 -8.44 23.44
CA PRO A 122 1.64 -9.35 24.31
C PRO A 122 0.69 -10.18 23.44
N GLN A 123 0.81 -11.50 23.51
CA GLN A 123 -0.09 -12.45 22.86
C GLN A 123 -1.48 -12.33 23.50
N GLY A 124 -2.26 -11.35 23.04
CA GLY A 124 -3.64 -11.13 23.44
C GLY A 124 -4.62 -11.77 22.46
N GLY A 125 -4.95 -13.04 22.72
CA GLY A 125 -6.23 -13.72 22.45
C GLY A 125 -7.00 -13.39 21.16
N THR A 126 -6.70 -14.10 20.09
CA THR A 126 -7.72 -14.49 19.09
C THR A 126 -8.24 -15.88 19.43
N GLN A 127 -9.15 -15.99 20.39
CA GLN A 127 -10.11 -17.09 20.42
C GLN A 127 -11.33 -16.63 19.65
N GLY A 128 -11.32 -16.93 18.35
CA GLY A 128 -12.52 -16.84 17.53
C GLY A 128 -13.56 -17.80 18.09
N ALA A 129 -14.74 -17.27 18.41
CA ALA A 129 -15.93 -18.07 18.63
C ALA A 129 -16.19 -18.92 17.38
N GLN A 130 -16.07 -20.23 17.51
CA GLN A 130 -16.55 -21.19 16.51
C GLN A 130 -18.09 -21.09 16.45
N PRO A 131 -18.71 -20.92 15.27
CA PRO A 131 -20.13 -21.15 15.14
C PRO A 131 -20.41 -22.66 15.22
N GLN A 132 -21.21 -23.06 16.20
CA GLN A 132 -21.83 -24.39 16.27
C GLN A 132 -22.74 -24.59 15.06
N GLY A 133 -22.35 -25.50 14.16
CA GLY A 133 -23.19 -26.01 13.09
C GLY A 133 -23.36 -27.52 13.26
N GLY A 134 -24.43 -27.92 13.95
CA GLY A 134 -24.83 -29.32 14.04
C GLY A 134 -25.33 -29.83 12.70
N ILE A 135 -24.80 -30.98 12.26
CA ILE A 135 -25.42 -31.80 11.20
C ILE A 135 -25.83 -33.11 11.86
N ASN A 136 -27.13 -33.24 12.11
CA ASN A 136 -27.77 -34.51 12.42
C ASN A 136 -27.61 -35.43 11.19
N LYS A 137 -26.92 -36.54 11.36
CA LYS A 137 -27.02 -37.70 10.47
C LYS A 137 -28.12 -38.59 11.03
N LEU A 138 -29.26 -38.63 10.36
CA LEU A 138 -30.25 -39.70 10.54
C LEU A 138 -30.19 -40.60 9.31
N LEU A 139 -30.10 -41.89 9.62
CA LEU A 139 -30.26 -43.05 8.75
C LEU A 139 -31.64 -43.05 8.08
#